data_AF-A0A836WKB1-F1
#
_entry.id   AF-A0A836WKB1-F1
#
_cell.length_a   1.000
_cell.length_b   1.000
_cell.length_c   1.000
_cell.angle_alpha   90.00
_cell.angle_beta   90.00
_cell.angle_gamma   90.00
#
_symmetry.space_group_name_H-M   'P 1'
#
loop_
_entity.id
_entity.type
_entity.pdbx_description
1 polymer ?
#
loop_
_entity_poly.entity_id
_entity_poly.type
_entity_poly.pdbx_seq_one_letter_code
_entity_poly.pdbx_strand_id
1 'polypeptide(L)' 'MEPPNILIIMPDQLRADALGCSGDPVVRTPNIDRLAGEGGRFTRAYTVSPICMSARASFVSG' A
#
# COMPACT_ATOMS: atom_id res chain seq x y z
N MET A 1 -19.33 22.21 1.70
CA MET A 1 -18.54 21.14 1.07
C MET A 1 -18.74 19.90 1.90
N GLU A 2 -19.15 18.80 1.29
CA GLU A 2 -19.24 17.52 2.01
C GLU A 2 -17.83 16.98 2.28
N PRO A 3 -17.60 16.31 3.43
CA PRO A 3 -16.33 15.65 3.69
C PRO A 3 -16.00 14.62 2.60
N PRO A 4 -14.73 14.47 2.19
CA PRO A 4 -14.37 13.45 1.22
C PRO A 4 -14.53 12.04 1.81
N ASN A 5 -14.87 11.08 0.95
CA ASN A 5 -14.80 9.67 1.31
C ASN A 5 -13.33 9.23 1.36
N ILE A 6 -12.96 8.47 2.39
CA ILE A 6 -11.61 7.90 2.55
C ILE A 6 -11.70 6.38 2.41
N LEU A 7 -11.01 5.81 1.43
CA LEU A 7 -10.91 4.37 1.21
C LEU A 7 -9.49 3.89 1.52
N ILE A 8 -9.36 2.95 2.47
CA ILE A 8 -8.10 2.32 2.83
C ILE A 8 -8.09 0.89 2.29
N ILE A 9 -7.11 0.58 1.43
CA ILE A 9 -6.88 -0.77 0.90
C ILE A 9 -5.59 -1.30 1.52
N MET A 10 -5.68 -2.35 2.34
CA MET A 10 -4.54 -2.96 3.04
C MET A 10 -4.40 -4.44 2.63
N PRO A 11 -3.55 -4.77 1.66
CA PRO A 11 -3.27 -6.16 1.30
C PRO A 11 -2.49 -6.87 2.43
N ASP A 12 -2.70 -8.17 2.58
CA ASP A 12 -1.95 -8.98 3.55
C ASP A 12 -0.68 -9.56 2.91
N GLN A 13 0.43 -9.48 3.63
CA GLN A 13 1.74 -10.02 3.23
C GLN A 13 2.27 -9.58 1.84
N LEU A 14 1.77 -8.46 1.28
CA LEU A 14 2.28 -7.92 0.03
C LEU A 14 3.71 -7.40 0.22
N ARG A 15 4.66 -7.98 -0.50
CA ARG A 15 6.05 -7.51 -0.52
C ARG A 15 6.14 -6.17 -1.25
N ALA A 16 7.03 -5.30 -0.77
CA ALA A 16 7.23 -3.97 -1.37
C ALA A 16 7.72 -4.04 -2.84
N ASP A 17 8.42 -5.12 -3.21
CA ASP A 17 8.96 -5.34 -4.55
C ASP A 17 8.02 -6.11 -5.49
N ALA A 18 6.88 -6.61 -5.01
CA ALA A 18 5.95 -7.45 -5.79
C ALA A 18 4.86 -6.64 -6.53
N LEU A 19 5.24 -5.52 -7.15
CA LEU A 19 4.35 -4.66 -7.93
C LEU A 19 5.05 -4.21 -9.21
N GLY A 20 4.31 -4.03 -10.30
CA GLY A 20 4.83 -3.49 -11.56
C GLY A 20 5.45 -2.10 -11.37
N CYS A 21 4.77 -1.21 -10.64
CA CYS A 21 5.32 0.10 -10.27
C CYS A 21 6.49 0.05 -9.27
N SER A 22 6.80 -1.12 -8.69
CA SER A 22 8.03 -1.37 -7.91
C SER A 22 9.17 -1.97 -8.74
N GLY A 23 8.94 -2.25 -10.03
CA GLY A 23 9.94 -2.83 -10.92
C GLY A 23 9.93 -4.35 -11.02
N ASP A 24 8.89 -5.04 -10.52
CA ASP A 24 8.74 -6.48 -10.73
C ASP A 24 8.53 -6.78 -12.23
N PRO A 25 9.37 -7.62 -12.86
CA PRO A 25 9.29 -7.87 -14.30
C PRO A 25 8.20 -8.88 -14.70
N VAL A 26 7.57 -9.57 -13.75
CA VAL A 26 6.63 -10.67 -14.00
C VAL A 26 5.21 -10.32 -13.54
N VAL A 27 5.08 -9.66 -12.38
CA VAL A 27 3.79 -9.34 -11.78
C VAL A 27 3.05 -8.28 -12.60
N ARG A 28 1.78 -8.54 -12.91
CA ARG A 28 0.90 -7.62 -13.65
C ARG A 28 -0.09 -6.97 -12.70
N THR A 29 0.14 -5.71 -12.34
CA THR A 29 -0.69 -4.95 -11.39
C THR A 29 -1.24 -3.64 -11.97
N PRO A 30 -1.89 -3.67 -13.16
CA PRO A 30 -2.20 -2.46 -13.91
C PRO A 30 -3.06 -1.45 -13.15
N ASN A 31 -3.94 -1.90 -12.25
CA ASN A 31 -4.77 -1.00 -11.44
C ASN A 31 -3.99 -0.29 -10.33
N ILE A 32 -3.05 -0.99 -9.69
CA ILE A 32 -2.18 -0.40 -8.66
C ILE A 32 -1.14 0.51 -9.32
N ASP A 33 -0.62 0.09 -10.47
CA ASP A 33 0.36 0.87 -11.24
C ASP A 33 -0.25 2.18 -11.74
N ARG A 34 -1.51 2.14 -12.21
CA ARG A 34 -2.29 3.33 -12.56
C ARG A 34 -2.50 4.25 -11.35
N LEU A 35 -2.90 3.69 -10.20
CA LEU A 35 -3.07 4.47 -8.96
C LEU A 35 -1.76 5.16 -8.53
N ALA A 36 -0.62 4.48 -8.67
CA ALA A 36 0.69 5.04 -8.38
C ALA A 36 1.09 6.16 -9.35
N GLY A 37 0.70 6.09 -10.63
CA GLY A 37 0.98 7.11 -11.65
C GLY A 37 0.06 8.34 -11.59
N GLU A 38 -1.15 8.19 -11.05
CA GLU A 38 -2.12 9.28 -10.87
C GLU A 38 -2.00 9.98 -9.50
N GLY A 39 -1.16 9.46 -8.60
CA GLY A 39 -1.05 9.91 -7.22
C GLY A 39 0.38 9.99 -6.69
N GLY A 40 0.52 9.81 -5.38
CA GLY A 40 1.81 9.77 -4.70
C GLY A 40 2.23 8.34 -4.37
N ARG A 41 3.48 7.97 -4.68
CA ARG A 41 4.07 6.67 -4.32
C ARG A 41 5.22 6.86 -3.33
N PHE A 42 5.08 6.27 -2.14
CA PHE A 42 6.11 6.29 -1.12
C PHE A 42 7.07 5.11 -1.29
N THR A 43 8.32 5.38 -1.66
CA THR A 43 9.36 4.35 -1.86
C THR A 43 10.06 3.92 -0.57
N ARG A 44 9.76 4.59 0.55
CA ARG A 44 10.33 4.34 1.88
C ARG A 44 9.24 4.30 2.95
N ALA A 45 8.24 3.44 2.74
CA ALA A 45 7.19 3.16 3.72
C ALA A 45 7.51 1.88 4.50
N TYR A 46 7.45 1.93 5.83
CA TYR A 46 7.82 0.82 6.71
C TYR A 46 6.65 0.45 7.63
N THR A 47 6.44 -0.85 7.83
CA THR A 47 5.56 -1.34 8.90
C THR A 47 6.27 -1.18 10.24
N VAL A 48 5.51 -0.84 11.28
CA VAL A 48 6.04 -0.75 12.66
C VAL A 48 6.33 -2.13 13.26
N SER A 49 5.73 -3.19 12.71
CA SER A 49 5.92 -4.56 13.17
C SER A 49 5.86 -5.55 12.00
N PRO A 50 6.69 -6.61 12.00
CA PRO A 50 6.62 -7.67 11.00
C PRO A 50 5.47 -8.66 11.25
N ILE A 51 4.62 -8.45 12.27
CA ILE A 51 3.51 -9.34 12.63
C ILE A 51 2.16 -8.66 12.40
N CYS A 52 1.24 -9.40 11.78
CA CYS A 52 -0.07 -8.93 11.31
C CYS A 52 -0.87 -8.16 12.37
N MET A 53 -1.11 -8.75 13.54
CA MET A 53 -1.97 -8.16 14.58
C MET A 53 -1.40 -6.84 15.11
N SER A 54 -0.11 -6.82 15.46
CA SER A 54 0.54 -5.60 15.95
C SER A 54 0.62 -4.51 14.88
N ALA A 55 0.92 -4.85 13.62
CA ALA A 55 0.99 -3.87 12.54
C ALA A 55 -0.38 -3.22 12.27
N ARG A 56 -1.45 -4.02 12.25
CA ARG A 56 -2.82 -3.56 12.04
C ARG A 56 -3.33 -2.76 13.24
N ALA A 57 -3.02 -3.18 14.47
CA ALA A 57 -3.38 -2.45 15.68
C ALA A 57 -2.79 -1.04 15.66
N SER A 58 -1.47 -0.92 15.42
CA SER A 58 -0.79 0.38 15.33
C SER A 58 -1.29 1.23 14.16
N PHE A 59 -1.66 0.64 13.03
CA PHE A 59 -2.23 1.41 11.92
C PHE A 59 -3.55 2.09 12.29
N VAL A 60 -4.41 1.42 13.06
CA VAL A 60 -5.73 1.96 13.45
C VAL A 60 -5.62 2.93 14.63
N SER A 61 -4.68 2.72 15.55
CA SER A 61 -4.50 3.57 16.74
C SER A 61 -3.62 4.79 16.51
N GLY A 62 -2.77 4.77 15.46
CA GLY A 62 -1.57 5.60 15.42
C GLY A 62 -0.49 5.11 16.38
#